data_AF-E9BRZ1-F1
#
_entry.id   AF-E9BRZ1-F1
#
_cell.length_a   1.000
_cell.length_b   1.000
_cell.length_c   1.000
_cell.angle_alpha   90.00
_cell.angle_beta   90.00
_cell.angle_gamma   90.00
#
_symmetry.space_group_name_H-M   'P 1'
#
loop_
_entity.id
_entity.type
_entity.pdbx_description
1 polymer ?
#
loop_
_entity_poly.entity_id
_entity_poly.type
_entity_poly.pdbx_seq_one_letter_code
_entity_poly.pdbx_strand_id
1 'polypeptide(L)'
;MLLLFFSFLYCLKNAYGVRLLSVQIYGYLIHEFDPWFNYRAAEYMSTHGWSAFFSWFDYMSWYPLGRPVGSTTYPGLQLTAVAIHRALAAAGMPMSLNNVCVLMPAWFGAIATATMAGMTYEMSGSGITAAIAAFIFMILPAHLMRSMAGEFDNECIAVAAMLLTFYCWVRSLRTRSSWPIGVLTGVAYGYMVAAWGGYIFVLNMVAMHAGISSMVDWARNTYNPSLLRAYTLFYVVGTAIAVCVPPVGMSPFK
;
A
#
# COMPACT_ATOMS: atom_id res chain seq x y z
N MET A 1 1.80 -21.08 -21.56
CA MET A 1 1.38 -19.66 -21.41
C MET A 1 -0.07 -19.53 -21.00
N LEU A 2 -1.02 -20.13 -21.73
CA LEU A 2 -2.47 -20.09 -21.41
C LEU A 2 -2.80 -20.63 -20.01
N LEU A 3 -2.21 -21.76 -19.62
CA LEU A 3 -2.39 -22.35 -18.28
C LEU A 3 -1.96 -21.40 -17.17
N LEU A 4 -0.78 -20.77 -17.30
CA LEU A 4 -0.26 -19.82 -16.30
C LEU A 4 -1.15 -18.59 -16.15
N PHE A 5 -1.69 -18.09 -17.27
CA PHE A 5 -2.63 -16.98 -17.25
C PHE A 5 -3.91 -17.34 -16.49
N PHE A 6 -4.50 -18.51 -16.78
CA PHE A 6 -5.68 -18.98 -16.06
C PHE A 6 -5.39 -19.29 -14.58
N SER A 7 -4.24 -19.87 -14.26
CA SER A 7 -3.81 -20.09 -12.88
C SER A 7 -3.68 -18.78 -12.11
N PHE A 8 -3.15 -17.73 -12.74
CA PHE A 8 -3.02 -16.42 -12.12
C PHE A 8 -4.40 -15.78 -11.84
N LEU A 9 -5.30 -15.78 -12.83
CA LEU A 9 -6.68 -15.31 -12.65
C LEU A 9 -7.42 -16.10 -11.56
N TYR A 10 -7.21 -17.42 -11.52
CA TYR A 10 -7.74 -18.27 -10.46
C TYR A 10 -7.22 -17.84 -9.08
N CYS A 11 -5.92 -17.57 -8.94
CA CYS A 11 -5.35 -17.12 -7.67
C CYS A 11 -5.96 -15.77 -7.23
N LEU A 12 -6.11 -14.80 -8.13
CA LEU A 12 -6.71 -13.50 -7.79
C LEU A 12 -8.18 -13.62 -7.39
N LYS A 13 -8.95 -14.45 -8.11
CA LYS A 13 -10.36 -14.72 -7.77
C LYS A 13 -10.48 -15.35 -6.39
N ASN A 14 -9.63 -16.33 -6.07
CA ASN A 14 -9.65 -17.00 -4.76
C ASN A 14 -9.10 -16.10 -3.65
N ALA A 15 -8.07 -15.27 -3.92
CA ALA A 15 -7.57 -14.29 -2.96
C ALA A 15 -8.68 -13.35 -2.50
N TYR A 16 -9.49 -12.86 -3.44
CA TYR A 16 -10.67 -12.06 -3.13
C TYR A 16 -11.75 -12.89 -2.44
N GLY A 17 -12.09 -14.07 -2.96
CA GLY A 17 -13.14 -14.93 -2.43
C GLY A 17 -12.93 -15.38 -0.99
N VAL A 18 -11.72 -15.79 -0.61
CA VAL A 18 -11.37 -16.18 0.77
C VAL A 18 -11.55 -15.00 1.71
N ARG A 19 -11.18 -13.78 1.32
CA ARG A 19 -11.30 -12.58 2.15
C ARG A 19 -12.74 -12.13 2.37
N LEU A 20 -13.68 -12.59 1.53
CA LEU A 20 -15.11 -12.29 1.66
C LEU A 20 -15.85 -13.22 2.63
N LEU A 21 -15.21 -14.25 3.18
CA LEU A 21 -15.88 -15.21 4.08
C LEU A 21 -16.56 -14.53 5.26
N SER A 22 -15.93 -13.52 5.87
CA SER A 22 -16.52 -12.74 6.96
C SER A 22 -17.83 -12.05 6.55
N VAL A 23 -17.85 -11.42 5.37
CA VAL A 23 -19.03 -10.74 4.83
C VAL A 23 -20.13 -11.72 4.46
N GLN A 24 -19.78 -12.90 3.95
CA GLN A 24 -20.76 -13.93 3.62
C GLN A 24 -21.46 -14.50 4.86
N ILE A 25 -20.74 -14.64 5.97
CA ILE A 25 -21.26 -15.23 7.20
C ILE A 25 -22.00 -14.18 8.05
N TYR A 26 -21.44 -12.98 8.18
CA TYR A 26 -21.89 -11.96 9.14
C TYR A 26 -22.45 -10.68 8.50
N GLY A 27 -22.33 -10.53 7.17
CA GLY A 27 -22.76 -9.34 6.44
C GLY A 27 -21.70 -8.23 6.39
N TYR A 28 -22.09 -7.07 5.86
CA TYR A 28 -21.22 -5.91 5.71
C TYR A 28 -21.04 -5.21 7.05
N LEU A 29 -20.07 -5.68 7.83
CA LEU A 29 -19.76 -5.17 9.15
C LEU A 29 -18.26 -4.88 9.28
N ILE A 30 -17.93 -3.73 9.85
CA ILE A 30 -16.58 -3.43 10.30
C ILE A 30 -16.36 -4.15 11.64
N HIS A 31 -15.30 -4.95 11.71
CA HIS A 31 -14.98 -5.72 12.90
C HIS A 31 -13.71 -5.18 13.58
N GLU A 32 -13.39 -5.75 14.74
CA GLU A 32 -12.36 -5.25 15.66
C GLU A 32 -12.64 -3.86 16.22
N PHE A 33 -11.66 -3.29 16.94
CA PHE A 33 -11.80 -2.03 17.68
C PHE A 33 -11.17 -0.85 16.94
N ASP A 34 -9.96 -1.02 16.39
CA ASP A 34 -9.19 0.04 15.73
C ASP A 34 -9.88 0.58 14.45
N PRO A 35 -10.48 -0.26 13.58
CA PRO A 35 -11.13 0.20 12.35
C PRO A 35 -12.27 1.22 12.52
N TRP A 36 -12.91 1.28 13.69
CA TRP A 36 -14.00 2.23 13.95
C TRP A 36 -13.54 3.68 13.91
N PHE A 37 -12.34 3.96 14.43
CA PHE A 37 -11.75 5.30 14.30
C PHE A 37 -11.48 5.64 12.84
N ASN A 38 -10.92 4.69 12.08
CA ASN A 38 -10.61 4.88 10.67
C ASN A 38 -11.88 5.14 9.85
N TYR A 39 -12.96 4.42 10.12
CA TYR A 39 -14.25 4.63 9.48
C TYR A 39 -14.84 6.00 9.80
N ARG A 40 -14.85 6.41 11.07
CA ARG A 40 -15.30 7.77 11.48
C ARG A 40 -14.48 8.86 10.80
N ALA A 41 -13.17 8.67 10.70
CA ALA A 41 -12.28 9.60 10.01
C ALA A 41 -12.59 9.67 8.51
N ALA A 42 -12.89 8.55 7.85
CA ALA A 42 -13.31 8.51 6.45
C ALA A 42 -14.68 9.18 6.25
N GLU A 43 -15.62 8.97 7.16
CA GLU A 43 -16.94 9.62 7.16
C GLU A 43 -16.81 11.14 7.31
N TYR A 44 -15.99 11.61 8.25
CA TYR A 44 -15.69 13.03 8.44
C TYR A 44 -15.09 13.64 7.17
N MET A 45 -14.11 12.97 6.55
CA MET A 45 -13.49 13.40 5.30
C MET A 45 -14.48 13.44 4.13
N SER A 46 -15.36 12.45 4.03
CA SER A 46 -16.38 12.37 2.97
C SER A 46 -17.36 13.54 3.04
N THR A 47 -17.78 13.88 4.27
CA THR A 47 -18.82 14.89 4.56
C THR A 47 -18.29 16.33 4.57
N HIS A 48 -17.12 16.58 5.16
CA HIS A 48 -16.55 17.92 5.34
C HIS A 48 -15.47 18.26 4.30
N GLY A 49 -14.96 17.26 3.59
CA GLY A 49 -13.92 17.41 2.60
C GLY A 49 -12.49 17.35 3.15
N TRP A 50 -11.56 17.22 2.21
CA TRP A 50 -10.12 17.02 2.39
C TRP A 50 -9.47 18.15 3.19
N SER A 51 -9.80 19.41 2.88
CA SER A 51 -9.23 20.57 3.58
C SER A 51 -9.64 20.61 5.04
N ALA A 52 -10.90 20.32 5.35
CA ALA A 52 -11.41 20.30 6.71
C ALA A 52 -10.80 19.15 7.53
N PHE A 53 -10.55 18.00 6.89
CA PHE A 53 -9.92 16.85 7.52
C PHE A 53 -8.51 17.17 8.07
N PHE A 54 -7.68 17.87 7.30
CA PHE A 54 -6.33 18.23 7.75
C PHE A 54 -6.31 19.26 8.90
N SER A 55 -7.38 20.03 9.07
CA SER A 55 -7.59 20.95 10.20
C SER A 55 -8.46 20.35 11.32
N TRP A 56 -8.81 19.06 11.26
CA TRP A 56 -9.78 18.48 12.18
C TRP A 56 -9.22 18.29 13.60
N PHE A 57 -9.90 18.90 14.56
CA PHE A 57 -9.73 18.67 15.99
C PHE A 57 -10.96 17.95 16.56
N ASP A 58 -10.74 16.78 17.15
CA ASP A 58 -11.80 15.95 17.73
C ASP A 58 -11.95 16.20 19.22
N TYR A 59 -13.07 16.81 19.61
CA TYR A 59 -13.44 17.06 21.00
C TYR A 59 -14.14 15.88 21.68
N MET A 60 -14.53 14.84 20.91
CA MET A 60 -15.22 13.67 21.47
C MET A 60 -14.27 12.62 22.03
N SER A 61 -12.99 12.68 21.65
CA SER A 61 -11.95 11.79 22.15
C SER A 61 -11.11 12.49 23.21
N TRP A 62 -10.57 11.72 24.18
CA TRP A 62 -9.60 12.23 25.18
C TRP A 62 -10.10 13.44 25.99
N TYR A 63 -11.32 13.39 26.53
CA TYR A 63 -11.81 14.44 27.43
C TYR A 63 -10.86 14.59 28.64
N PRO A 64 -10.46 15.82 29.04
CA PRO A 64 -10.88 17.14 28.53
C PRO A 64 -9.95 17.74 27.45
N LEU A 65 -8.93 17.03 26.98
CA LEU A 65 -7.89 17.53 26.09
C LEU A 65 -8.30 17.60 24.62
N GLY A 66 -9.04 16.61 24.13
CA GLY A 66 -9.29 16.44 22.69
C GLY A 66 -8.13 15.79 21.94
N ARG A 67 -8.28 15.60 20.63
CA ARG A 67 -7.25 15.06 19.73
C ARG A 67 -7.16 15.86 18.42
N PRO A 68 -5.98 16.39 18.04
CA PRO A 68 -5.76 16.95 16.70
C PRO A 68 -5.61 15.83 15.67
N VAL A 69 -6.69 15.38 15.06
CA VAL A 69 -6.69 14.21 14.17
C VAL A 69 -5.92 14.49 12.87
N GLY A 70 -6.08 15.69 12.30
CA GLY A 70 -5.45 16.04 11.02
C GLY A 70 -3.91 15.92 11.03
N SER A 71 -3.27 16.16 12.18
CA SER A 71 -1.81 16.08 12.33
C SER A 71 -1.31 14.77 12.95
N THR A 72 -2.18 13.95 13.54
CA THR A 72 -1.80 12.74 14.29
C THR A 72 -2.21 11.44 13.61
N THR A 73 -2.79 11.50 12.41
CA THR A 73 -3.26 10.31 11.67
C THR A 73 -2.67 10.30 10.27
N TYR A 74 -2.28 9.10 9.82
CA TYR A 74 -1.89 8.83 8.44
C TYR A 74 -3.14 8.87 7.54
N PRO A 75 -3.24 9.80 6.57
CA PRO A 75 -4.49 10.04 5.86
C PRO A 75 -4.74 9.07 4.70
N GLY A 76 -3.79 8.20 4.35
CA GLY A 76 -3.80 7.40 3.13
C GLY A 76 -4.99 6.45 3.03
N LEU A 77 -5.38 5.83 4.15
CA LEU A 77 -6.52 4.91 4.19
C LEU A 77 -7.83 5.65 3.89
N GLN A 78 -8.08 6.77 4.58
CA GLN A 78 -9.30 7.55 4.43
C GLN A 78 -9.40 8.20 3.05
N LEU A 79 -8.29 8.78 2.55
CA LEU A 79 -8.22 9.37 1.22
C LEU A 79 -8.58 8.34 0.14
N THR A 80 -8.02 7.14 0.26
CA THR A 80 -8.25 6.08 -0.73
C THR A 80 -9.68 5.56 -0.66
N ALA A 81 -10.25 5.37 0.54
CA ALA A 81 -11.64 4.96 0.71
C ALA A 81 -12.62 5.98 0.11
N VAL A 82 -12.45 7.27 0.42
CA VAL A 82 -13.31 8.34 -0.12
C VAL A 82 -13.14 8.49 -1.63
N ALA A 83 -11.92 8.37 -2.14
CA ALA A 83 -11.65 8.41 -3.58
C ALA A 83 -12.36 7.25 -4.31
N ILE A 84 -12.26 6.02 -3.81
CA ILE A 84 -12.95 4.86 -4.38
C ILE A 84 -14.46 5.05 -4.32
N HIS A 85 -15.01 5.48 -3.17
CA HIS A 85 -16.43 5.74 -3.01
C HIS A 85 -16.97 6.73 -4.06
N ARG A 86 -16.26 7.86 -4.26
CA ARG A 86 -16.63 8.87 -5.27
C ARG A 86 -16.45 8.35 -6.71
N ALA A 87 -15.39 7.60 -6.98
CA ALA A 87 -15.13 7.03 -8.29
C ALA A 87 -16.20 6.00 -8.70
N LEU A 88 -16.62 5.14 -7.77
CA LEU A 88 -17.69 4.16 -8.00
C LEU A 88 -19.04 4.83 -8.27
N ALA A 89 -19.37 5.88 -7.51
CA ALA A 89 -20.56 6.69 -7.78
C ALA A 89 -20.51 7.34 -9.17
N ALA A 90 -19.36 7.91 -9.56
CA ALA A 90 -19.17 8.50 -10.89
C ALA A 90 -19.23 7.46 -12.03
N ALA A 91 -18.84 6.20 -11.76
CA ALA A 91 -18.94 5.08 -12.69
C ALA A 91 -20.34 4.44 -12.77
N GLY A 92 -21.34 5.00 -12.07
CA GLY A 92 -22.71 4.50 -12.07
C GLY A 92 -22.95 3.27 -11.17
N MET A 93 -22.04 2.97 -10.25
CA MET A 93 -22.14 1.87 -9.28
C MET A 93 -22.12 2.41 -7.85
N PRO A 94 -23.14 3.19 -7.41
CA PRO A 94 -23.15 3.78 -6.08
C PRO A 94 -23.17 2.69 -5.00
N MET A 95 -22.26 2.80 -4.03
CA MET A 95 -22.24 1.98 -2.83
C MET A 95 -22.17 2.89 -1.60
N SER A 96 -22.63 2.41 -0.44
CA SER A 96 -22.42 3.15 0.81
C SER A 96 -20.92 3.23 1.14
N LEU A 97 -20.51 4.31 1.82
CA LEU A 97 -19.14 4.45 2.30
C LEU A 97 -18.73 3.27 3.19
N ASN A 98 -19.65 2.79 4.04
CA ASN A 98 -19.44 1.61 4.88
C ASN A 98 -19.09 0.36 4.04
N ASN A 99 -19.85 0.08 2.98
CA ASN A 99 -19.57 -1.08 2.11
C ASN A 99 -18.20 -0.96 1.44
N VAL A 100 -17.81 0.25 1.02
CA VAL A 100 -16.47 0.51 0.47
C VAL A 100 -15.39 0.20 1.50
N CYS A 101 -15.51 0.73 2.73
CA CYS A 101 -14.57 0.47 3.82
C CYS A 101 -14.48 -1.03 4.17
N VAL A 102 -15.60 -1.76 4.18
CA VAL A 102 -15.64 -3.19 4.46
C VAL A 102 -14.97 -4.02 3.35
N LEU A 103 -15.15 -3.66 2.08
CA LEU A 103 -14.59 -4.43 0.95
C LEU A 103 -13.15 -4.06 0.60
N MET A 104 -12.70 -2.88 1.00
CA MET A 104 -11.36 -2.37 0.67
C MET A 104 -10.21 -3.31 1.06
N PRO A 105 -10.20 -3.93 2.26
CA PRO A 105 -9.18 -4.93 2.61
C PRO A 105 -9.11 -6.10 1.63
N ALA A 106 -10.27 -6.58 1.15
CA ALA A 106 -10.33 -7.69 0.21
C ALA A 106 -9.79 -7.30 -1.18
N TRP A 107 -10.10 -6.09 -1.67
CA TRP A 107 -9.56 -5.58 -2.93
C TRP A 107 -8.05 -5.39 -2.86
N PHE A 108 -7.56 -4.73 -1.81
CA PHE A 108 -6.12 -4.50 -1.65
C PHE A 108 -5.34 -5.78 -1.33
N GLY A 109 -5.94 -6.77 -0.67
CA GLY A 109 -5.36 -8.11 -0.52
C GLY A 109 -5.20 -8.86 -1.84
N ALA A 110 -6.16 -8.72 -2.77
CA ALA A 110 -6.03 -9.26 -4.13
C ALA A 110 -4.95 -8.52 -4.94
N ILE A 111 -4.89 -7.18 -4.82
CA ILE A 111 -3.84 -6.36 -5.45
C ILE A 111 -2.45 -6.72 -4.89
N ALA A 112 -2.33 -6.93 -3.57
CA ALA A 112 -1.10 -7.37 -2.92
C ALA A 112 -0.65 -8.73 -3.47
N THR A 113 -1.58 -9.67 -3.64
CA THR A 113 -1.31 -10.98 -4.25
C THR A 113 -0.80 -10.84 -5.69
N ALA A 114 -1.43 -9.99 -6.51
CA ALA A 114 -0.97 -9.72 -7.87
C ALA A 114 0.43 -9.11 -7.90
N THR A 115 0.69 -8.16 -7.01
CA THR A 115 1.95 -7.41 -6.94
C THR A 115 3.08 -8.30 -6.44
N MET A 116 2.82 -9.17 -5.45
CA MET A 116 3.76 -10.19 -4.99
C MET A 116 4.19 -11.11 -6.13
N ALA A 117 3.23 -11.61 -6.92
CA ALA A 117 3.52 -12.44 -8.08
C ALA A 117 4.37 -11.70 -9.13
N GLY A 118 4.03 -10.43 -9.40
CA GLY A 118 4.80 -9.56 -10.29
C GLY A 118 6.23 -9.35 -9.81
N MET A 119 6.43 -9.11 -8.52
CA MET A 119 7.76 -8.99 -7.90
C MET A 119 8.56 -10.28 -8.02
N THR A 120 7.95 -11.44 -7.73
CA THR A 120 8.59 -12.74 -7.91
C THR A 120 8.95 -13.01 -9.37
N TYR A 121 8.10 -12.62 -10.32
CA TYR A 121 8.39 -12.73 -11.74
C TYR A 121 9.63 -11.91 -12.12
N GLU A 122 9.70 -10.66 -11.68
CA GLU A 122 10.89 -9.83 -11.93
C GLU A 122 12.14 -10.52 -11.35
N MET A 123 12.08 -11.01 -10.11
CA MET A 123 13.22 -11.67 -9.44
C MET A 123 13.69 -12.95 -10.12
N SER A 124 12.77 -13.81 -10.54
CA SER A 124 13.08 -15.16 -11.03
C SER A 124 13.12 -15.29 -12.55
N GLY A 125 12.49 -14.38 -13.29
CA GLY A 125 12.23 -14.53 -14.73
C GLY A 125 11.26 -15.66 -15.09
N SER A 126 10.67 -16.35 -14.11
CA SER A 126 9.83 -17.53 -14.31
C SER A 126 8.38 -17.27 -13.95
N GLY A 127 7.49 -17.46 -14.93
CA GLY A 127 6.04 -17.38 -14.71
C GLY A 127 5.51 -18.46 -13.78
N ILE A 128 6.19 -19.61 -13.69
CA ILE A 128 5.82 -20.70 -12.77
C ILE A 128 6.08 -20.27 -11.33
N THR A 129 7.26 -19.69 -11.05
CA THR A 129 7.61 -19.22 -9.71
C THR A 129 6.69 -18.10 -9.26
N ALA A 130 6.30 -17.20 -10.17
CA ALA A 130 5.30 -16.17 -9.90
C ALA A 130 3.92 -16.75 -9.56
N ALA A 131 3.47 -17.78 -10.28
CA ALA A 131 2.21 -18.46 -9.99
C ALA A 131 2.23 -19.18 -8.63
N ILE A 132 3.34 -19.83 -8.27
CA ILE A 132 3.53 -20.45 -6.96
C ILE A 132 3.50 -19.40 -5.85
N ALA A 133 4.18 -18.27 -6.03
CA ALA A 133 4.15 -17.16 -5.08
C ALA A 133 2.73 -16.61 -4.90
N ALA A 134 1.97 -16.43 -5.98
CA ALA A 134 0.56 -16.03 -5.92
C ALA A 134 -0.30 -17.04 -5.14
N PHE A 135 -0.10 -18.34 -5.40
CA PHE A 135 -0.84 -19.42 -4.75
C PHE A 135 -0.59 -19.47 -3.23
N ILE A 136 0.67 -19.29 -2.81
CA ILE A 136 1.02 -19.25 -1.39
C ILE A 136 0.47 -17.97 -0.74
N PHE A 137 0.68 -16.81 -1.38
CA PHE A 137 0.33 -15.52 -0.80
C PHE A 137 -1.19 -15.31 -0.68
N MET A 138 -1.99 -15.87 -1.58
CA MET A 138 -3.46 -15.71 -1.54
C MET A 138 -4.09 -16.29 -0.26
N ILE A 139 -3.50 -17.37 0.29
CA ILE A 139 -3.99 -18.09 1.49
C ILE A 139 -3.07 -17.92 2.72
N LEU A 140 -2.04 -17.07 2.64
CA LEU A 140 -1.07 -16.93 3.71
C LEU A 140 -1.75 -16.39 4.99
N PRO A 141 -1.82 -17.17 6.08
CA PRO A 141 -2.60 -16.78 7.26
C PRO A 141 -2.17 -15.44 7.86
N ALA A 142 -0.86 -15.17 7.89
CA ALA A 142 -0.30 -13.93 8.40
C ALA A 142 -0.80 -12.69 7.63
N HIS A 143 -1.04 -12.81 6.32
CA HIS A 143 -1.59 -11.71 5.52
C HIS A 143 -3.12 -11.68 5.58
N LEU A 144 -3.78 -12.85 5.61
CA LEU A 144 -5.23 -12.93 5.74
C LEU A 144 -5.71 -12.25 7.01
N MET A 145 -5.04 -12.49 8.15
CA MET A 145 -5.35 -11.86 9.44
C MET A 145 -5.33 -10.33 9.43
N ARG A 146 -4.80 -9.69 8.37
CA ARG A 146 -4.70 -8.24 8.20
C ARG A 146 -5.41 -7.70 6.94
N SER A 147 -6.17 -8.56 6.26
CA SER A 147 -6.79 -8.23 4.97
C SER A 147 -8.15 -8.90 4.73
N MET A 148 -8.78 -9.45 5.78
CA MET A 148 -10.15 -9.96 5.68
C MET A 148 -11.12 -8.79 5.47
N ALA A 149 -12.19 -9.01 4.72
CA ALA A 149 -13.23 -8.00 4.56
C ALA A 149 -13.81 -7.62 5.93
N GLY A 150 -14.02 -6.32 6.15
CA GLY A 150 -14.40 -5.73 7.43
C GLY A 150 -13.23 -5.22 8.28
N GLU A 151 -11.99 -5.60 7.95
CA GLU A 151 -10.79 -5.17 8.68
C GLU A 151 -10.25 -3.83 8.12
N PHE A 152 -11.00 -2.75 8.32
CA PHE A 152 -10.66 -1.44 7.78
C PHE A 152 -9.54 -0.74 8.61
N ASP A 153 -8.37 -1.37 8.65
CA ASP A 153 -7.16 -0.85 9.28
C ASP A 153 -6.06 -0.53 8.25
N ASN A 154 -5.04 0.23 8.67
CA ASN A 154 -4.01 0.78 7.80
C ASN A 154 -3.20 -0.31 7.08
N GLU A 155 -2.98 -1.45 7.73
CA GLU A 155 -2.26 -2.61 7.22
C GLU A 155 -2.85 -3.14 5.91
N CYS A 156 -4.17 -3.02 5.73
CA CYS A 156 -4.86 -3.61 4.58
C CYS A 156 -4.41 -2.99 3.25
N ILE A 157 -4.11 -1.68 3.24
CA ILE A 157 -3.54 -0.98 2.08
C ILE A 157 -2.02 -0.92 2.13
N ALA A 158 -1.42 -0.93 3.32
CA ALA A 158 0.02 -0.77 3.50
C ALA A 158 0.80 -1.93 2.91
N VAL A 159 0.34 -3.18 3.07
CA VAL A 159 1.02 -4.34 2.49
C VAL A 159 1.04 -4.25 0.96
N ALA A 160 -0.06 -3.85 0.33
CA ALA A 160 -0.11 -3.64 -1.11
C ALA A 160 0.82 -2.50 -1.56
N ALA A 161 0.83 -1.37 -0.84
CA ALA A 161 1.72 -0.23 -1.13
C ALA A 161 3.20 -0.58 -0.97
N MET A 162 3.54 -1.36 0.06
CA MET A 162 4.90 -1.85 0.30
C MET A 162 5.37 -2.77 -0.83
N LEU A 163 4.55 -3.77 -1.20
CA LEU A 163 4.86 -4.68 -2.30
C LEU A 163 4.98 -3.94 -3.63
N LEU A 164 4.13 -2.93 -3.87
CA LEU A 164 4.21 -2.09 -5.06
C LEU A 164 5.52 -1.30 -5.10
N THR A 165 5.93 -0.74 -3.96
CA THR A 165 7.20 -0.03 -3.82
C THR A 165 8.37 -0.96 -4.15
N PHE A 166 8.42 -2.17 -3.56
CA PHE A 166 9.48 -3.13 -3.84
C PHE A 166 9.46 -3.65 -5.27
N TYR A 167 8.27 -3.89 -5.84
CA TYR A 167 8.10 -4.26 -7.24
C TYR A 167 8.69 -3.19 -8.17
N CYS A 168 8.27 -1.93 -8.00
CA CYS A 168 8.77 -0.81 -8.80
C CYS A 168 10.28 -0.61 -8.61
N TRP A 169 10.79 -0.75 -7.37
CA TRP A 169 12.22 -0.66 -7.08
C TRP A 169 13.01 -1.71 -7.85
N VAL A 170 12.66 -3.00 -7.71
CA VAL A 170 13.32 -4.09 -8.44
C VAL A 170 13.22 -3.87 -9.94
N ARG A 171 12.05 -3.47 -10.44
CA ARG A 171 11.82 -3.19 -11.86
C ARG A 171 12.72 -2.06 -12.38
N SER A 172 12.95 -1.02 -11.57
CA SER A 172 13.79 0.13 -11.94
C SER A 172 15.25 -0.23 -12.19
N LEU A 173 15.71 -1.35 -11.63
CA LEU A 173 17.10 -1.82 -11.72
C LEU A 173 17.33 -2.89 -12.80
N ARG A 174 16.26 -3.40 -13.44
CA ARG A 174 16.34 -4.57 -14.34
C ARG A 174 17.17 -4.35 -15.59
N THR A 175 17.01 -3.20 -16.21
CA THR A 175 17.71 -2.86 -17.45
C THR A 175 18.32 -1.48 -17.37
N ARG A 176 19.29 -1.19 -18.24
CA ARG A 176 19.95 0.13 -18.26
C ARG A 176 19.00 1.29 -18.54
N SER A 177 17.85 1.04 -19.19
CA SER A 177 16.81 2.04 -19.47
C SER A 177 15.67 2.06 -18.45
N SER A 178 15.66 1.15 -17.47
CA SER A 178 14.57 1.05 -16.48
C SER A 178 14.62 2.10 -15.36
N TRP A 179 15.73 2.84 -15.23
CA TRP A 179 15.94 3.82 -14.15
C TRP A 179 14.82 4.86 -13.98
N PRO A 180 14.05 5.32 -15.00
CA PRO A 180 12.96 6.27 -14.79
C PRO A 180 11.82 5.73 -13.93
N ILE A 181 11.69 4.40 -13.82
CA ILE A 181 10.72 3.74 -12.91
C ILE A 181 11.05 4.05 -11.44
N GLY A 182 12.26 4.56 -11.14
CA GLY A 182 12.60 5.13 -9.84
C GLY A 182 11.64 6.25 -9.40
N VAL A 183 11.08 7.04 -10.33
CA VAL A 183 10.03 8.03 -10.01
C VAL A 183 8.77 7.35 -9.49
N LEU A 184 8.30 6.32 -10.18
CA LEU A 184 7.12 5.54 -9.75
C LEU A 184 7.36 4.85 -8.41
N THR A 185 8.60 4.42 -8.17
CA THR A 185 9.01 3.86 -6.87
C THR A 185 8.88 4.91 -5.77
N GLY A 186 9.34 6.14 -6.01
CA GLY A 186 9.19 7.26 -5.08
C GLY A 186 7.72 7.62 -4.81
N VAL A 187 6.87 7.60 -5.84
CA VAL A 187 5.42 7.84 -5.68
C VAL A 187 4.75 6.72 -4.88
N ALA A 188 5.05 5.45 -5.19
CA ALA A 188 4.54 4.30 -4.44
C ALA A 188 4.98 4.34 -2.96
N TYR A 189 6.24 4.75 -2.71
CA TYR A 189 6.73 4.98 -1.36
C TYR A 189 6.03 6.15 -0.68
N GLY A 190 5.79 7.27 -1.37
CA GLY A 190 5.01 8.39 -0.83
C GLY A 190 3.59 7.97 -0.41
N TYR A 191 2.94 7.13 -1.22
CA TYR A 191 1.66 6.51 -0.84
C TYR A 191 1.79 5.60 0.38
N MET A 192 2.84 4.78 0.45
CA MET A 192 3.14 3.95 1.61
C MET A 192 3.33 4.78 2.90
N VAL A 193 4.04 5.91 2.82
CA VAL A 193 4.23 6.85 3.94
C VAL A 193 2.90 7.45 4.38
N ALA A 194 2.03 7.79 3.43
CA ALA A 194 0.69 8.30 3.74
C ALA A 194 -0.23 7.23 4.35
N ALA A 195 0.03 5.94 4.09
CA ALA A 195 -0.79 4.83 4.52
C ALA A 195 -0.44 4.30 5.92
N TRP A 196 0.85 4.11 6.24
CA TRP A 196 1.25 3.41 7.48
C TRP A 196 2.65 3.78 7.97
N GLY A 197 2.82 3.76 9.30
CA GLY A 197 4.07 4.12 9.98
C GLY A 197 5.27 3.20 9.69
N GLY A 198 5.06 1.98 9.19
CA GLY A 198 6.15 1.09 8.80
C GLY A 198 6.83 1.45 7.48
N TYR A 199 6.58 2.64 6.92
CA TYR A 199 7.37 3.19 5.82
C TYR A 199 8.88 3.26 6.13
N ILE A 200 9.25 3.36 7.42
CA ILE A 200 10.65 3.35 7.87
C ILE A 200 11.34 2.04 7.46
N PHE A 201 10.64 0.91 7.59
CA PHE A 201 11.16 -0.38 7.14
C PHE A 201 11.41 -0.39 5.63
N VAL A 202 10.47 0.14 4.85
CA VAL A 202 10.58 0.20 3.38
C VAL A 202 11.78 1.05 2.95
N LEU A 203 11.95 2.23 3.55
CA LEU A 203 13.08 3.11 3.30
C LEU A 203 14.42 2.42 3.59
N ASN A 204 14.54 1.83 4.78
CA ASN A 204 15.77 1.17 5.21
C ASN A 204 16.09 -0.06 4.37
N MET A 205 15.09 -0.83 3.95
CA MET A 205 15.29 -1.98 3.06
C MET A 205 15.78 -1.56 1.67
N VAL A 206 15.19 -0.52 1.08
CA VAL A 206 15.64 0.01 -0.21
C VAL A 206 17.06 0.57 -0.10
N ALA A 207 17.35 1.35 0.95
CA ALA A 207 18.69 1.89 1.20
C ALA A 207 19.73 0.78 1.42
N MET A 208 19.40 -0.23 2.22
CA MET A 208 20.27 -1.39 2.45
C MET A 208 20.54 -2.15 1.16
N HIS A 209 19.49 -2.42 0.36
CA HIS A 209 19.64 -3.10 -0.93
C HIS A 209 20.52 -2.29 -1.90
N ALA A 210 20.34 -0.96 -1.98
CA ALA A 210 21.17 -0.08 -2.79
C ALA A 210 22.63 -0.07 -2.31
N GLY A 211 22.85 0.03 -1.00
CA GLY A 211 24.18 -0.02 -0.38
C GLY A 211 24.90 -1.33 -0.70
N ILE A 212 24.28 -2.48 -0.43
CA ILE A 212 24.85 -3.80 -0.74
C ILE A 212 25.14 -3.93 -2.24
N SER A 213 24.21 -3.51 -3.11
CA SER A 213 24.41 -3.55 -4.56
C SER A 213 25.62 -2.71 -4.99
N SER A 214 25.78 -1.52 -4.41
CA SER A 214 26.94 -0.65 -4.69
C SER A 214 28.27 -1.25 -4.20
N MET A 215 28.26 -1.94 -3.05
CA MET A 215 29.44 -2.66 -2.54
C MET A 215 29.82 -3.84 -3.43
N VAL A 216 28.83 -4.59 -3.94
CA VAL A 216 29.06 -5.69 -4.89
C VAL A 216 29.63 -5.16 -6.21
N ASP A 217 29.12 -4.05 -6.71
CA ASP A 217 29.64 -3.36 -7.89
C ASP A 217 31.11 -2.94 -7.66
N TRP A 218 31.40 -2.31 -6.53
CA TRP A 218 32.76 -1.94 -6.14
C TRP A 218 33.71 -3.14 -6.06
N ALA A 219 33.30 -4.23 -5.38
CA ALA A 219 34.11 -5.44 -5.24
C ALA A 219 34.40 -6.13 -6.59
N ARG A 220 33.53 -5.95 -7.58
CA ARG A 220 33.68 -6.51 -8.94
C ARG A 220 34.37 -5.54 -9.92
N ASN A 221 34.77 -4.35 -9.48
CA ASN A 221 35.21 -3.26 -10.35
C ASN A 221 34.20 -2.94 -11.47
N THR A 222 32.90 -3.08 -11.18
CA THR A 222 31.81 -2.69 -12.07
C THR A 222 31.11 -1.44 -11.57
N TYR A 223 30.45 -0.70 -12.46
CA TYR A 223 29.62 0.45 -12.08
C TYR A 223 28.28 0.39 -12.80
N ASN A 224 27.19 0.32 -12.03
CA ASN A 224 25.84 0.39 -12.58
C ASN A 224 25.26 1.81 -12.46
N PRO A 225 25.26 2.62 -13.53
CA PRO A 225 24.69 3.96 -13.51
C PRO A 225 23.17 3.97 -13.26
N SER A 226 22.47 2.87 -13.55
CA SER A 226 21.04 2.76 -13.33
C SER A 226 20.70 2.69 -11.84
N LEU A 227 21.56 2.07 -11.02
CA LEU A 227 21.38 2.02 -9.58
C LEU A 227 21.42 3.43 -8.97
N LEU A 228 22.44 4.22 -9.32
CA LEU A 228 22.57 5.60 -8.86
C LEU A 228 21.34 6.43 -9.27
N ARG A 229 21.00 6.43 -10.57
CA ARG A 229 19.89 7.23 -11.10
C ARG A 229 18.55 6.84 -10.47
N ALA A 230 18.26 5.53 -10.38
CA ALA A 230 17.02 5.04 -9.79
C ALA A 230 16.92 5.39 -8.30
N TYR A 231 18.00 5.23 -7.54
CA TYR A 231 18.04 5.59 -6.12
C TYR A 231 17.87 7.09 -5.90
N THR A 232 18.54 7.93 -6.68
CA THR A 232 18.38 9.39 -6.58
C THR A 232 16.94 9.82 -6.87
N LEU A 233 16.31 9.28 -7.92
CA LEU A 233 14.91 9.58 -8.23
C LEU A 233 13.97 9.13 -7.10
N PHE A 234 14.16 7.91 -6.61
CA PHE A 234 13.41 7.38 -5.48
C PHE A 234 13.54 8.28 -4.26
N TYR A 235 14.77 8.67 -3.90
CA TYR A 235 15.03 9.48 -2.71
C TYR A 235 14.45 10.89 -2.82
N VAL A 236 14.63 11.56 -3.96
CA VAL A 236 14.10 12.92 -4.17
C VAL A 236 12.58 12.92 -4.16
N VAL A 237 11.94 12.07 -4.97
CA VAL A 237 10.48 12.04 -5.09
C VAL A 237 9.84 11.50 -3.82
N GLY A 238 10.39 10.41 -3.28
CA GLY A 238 9.88 9.76 -2.07
C GLY A 238 9.95 10.68 -0.85
N THR A 239 11.10 11.32 -0.61
CA THR A 239 11.27 12.27 0.50
C THR A 239 10.39 13.51 0.31
N ALA A 240 10.27 14.04 -0.91
CA ALA A 240 9.41 15.19 -1.19
C ALA A 240 7.94 14.92 -0.84
N ILE A 241 7.42 13.72 -1.14
CA ILE A 241 6.06 13.34 -0.76
C ILE A 241 5.96 13.04 0.74
N ALA A 242 6.94 12.34 1.31
CA ALA A 242 6.94 11.95 2.72
C ALA A 242 6.85 13.16 3.66
N VAL A 243 7.56 14.24 3.36
CA VAL A 243 7.56 15.47 4.18
C VAL A 243 6.21 16.18 4.16
N CYS A 244 5.40 15.96 3.12
CA CYS A 244 4.04 16.51 3.02
C CYS A 244 3.02 15.72 3.87
N VAL A 245 3.38 14.57 4.42
CA VAL A 245 2.50 13.77 5.28
C VAL A 245 2.55 14.33 6.71
N PRO A 246 1.44 14.83 7.29
CA PRO A 246 1.47 15.62 8.51
C PRO A 246 2.12 14.93 9.73
N PRO A 247 1.84 13.64 10.00
CA PRO A 247 2.55 12.93 11.09
C PRO A 247 4.07 12.80 10.90
N VAL A 248 4.56 12.89 9.66
CA VAL A 248 5.98 12.74 9.33
C VAL A 248 6.70 14.09 9.38
N GLY A 249 6.16 15.10 8.69
CA GLY A 249 6.74 16.43 8.60
C GLY A 249 8.24 16.39 8.26
N MET A 250 9.05 17.15 9.01
CA MET A 250 10.50 17.24 8.80
C MET A 250 11.32 16.14 9.49
N SER A 251 10.68 15.07 9.99
CA SER A 251 11.38 13.98 10.68
C SER A 251 12.50 13.33 9.85
N PRO A 252 12.40 13.18 8.52
CA PRO A 252 13.52 12.64 7.71
C PRO A 252 14.82 13.46 7.74
N PHE A 253 14.77 14.71 8.23
CA PHE A 253 15.92 15.61 8.29
C PHE A 253 16.37 15.95 9.72
N LYS A 254 15.71 15.38 10.74
CA LYS A 254 16.10 15.52 12.13
C LYS A 254 17.00 14.37 12.54
#